data_AF-A0A2N0XRZ6-F1
#
_entry.id   AF-A0A2N0XRZ6-F1
#
_cell.length_a   1.000
_cell.length_b   1.000
_cell.length_c   1.000
_cell.angle_alpha   90.00
_cell.angle_beta   90.00
_cell.angle_gamma   90.00
#
_symmetry.space_group_name_H-M   'P 1'
#
loop_
_entity.id
_entity.type
_entity.pdbx_description
1 polymer ?
#
loop_
_entity_poly.entity_id
_entity_poly.type
_entity_poly.pdbx_seq_one_letter_code
_entity_poly.pdbx_strand_id
1 'polypeptide(L)'
;MDVWRANTMSNKVSSIVLERFKNLTHCEQALIMSEVFSSDQFDKFQKEANKKGKPPNKVASDFLRRYLSKNFETNTVYGRRLALKTDYDDDRLDPISVWMPNGRFNCDKSGFYKLLGNQTKCNRAISEIIKKSRYMLAIKKWDSIKPYLMSPAVGVENYFVSPRLWYEPNLHEQQSVYFLLDESKGLVKIGISKNINNRMDAVKREYKTGPLTLLTVVLHGGLTVERSLHKKFSDWLVDGKGREWFKYEGELVEFIDELSQYTIKSEYLEAVGII
;
A
#
# COMPACT_ATOMS: atom_id res chain seq x y z
N MET A 1 -13.94 19.44 -21.41
CA MET A 1 -14.87 20.57 -21.19
C MET A 1 -14.54 21.25 -19.84
N ASP A 2 -13.25 21.36 -19.49
CA ASP A 2 -12.84 21.41 -18.06
C ASP A 2 -12.09 22.68 -17.64
N VAL A 3 -11.82 23.58 -18.60
CA VAL A 3 -11.17 24.87 -18.31
C VAL A 3 -12.13 25.84 -17.58
N TRP A 4 -13.44 25.65 -17.72
CA TRP A 4 -14.45 26.54 -17.16
C TRP A 4 -14.75 26.30 -15.67
N ARG A 5 -14.61 25.06 -15.17
CA ARG A 5 -14.92 24.72 -13.77
C ARG A 5 -13.81 25.09 -12.79
N ALA A 6 -12.53 24.94 -13.17
CA ALA A 6 -11.39 25.38 -12.36
C ALA A 6 -11.35 26.91 -12.18
N ASN A 7 -11.74 27.67 -13.21
CA ASN A 7 -11.81 29.14 -13.14
C ASN A 7 -12.92 29.65 -12.22
N THR A 8 -14.04 28.93 -12.09
CA THR A 8 -15.18 29.36 -11.27
C THR A 8 -14.94 29.13 -9.77
N MET A 9 -14.27 28.03 -9.38
CA MET A 9 -13.92 27.75 -7.99
C MET A 9 -12.79 28.67 -7.47
N SER A 10 -11.75 28.88 -8.30
CA SER A 10 -10.66 29.84 -8.04
C SER A 10 -11.17 31.26 -7.80
N ASN A 11 -12.22 31.69 -8.52
CA ASN A 11 -12.82 33.01 -8.37
C ASN A 11 -13.60 33.19 -7.05
N LYS A 12 -14.32 32.17 -6.56
CA LYS A 12 -15.07 32.25 -5.28
C LYS A 12 -14.15 32.31 -4.06
N VAL A 13 -13.08 31.50 -4.04
CA VAL A 13 -12.09 31.54 -2.95
C VAL A 13 -11.35 32.88 -2.97
N SER A 14 -10.95 33.33 -4.16
CA SER A 14 -10.31 34.63 -4.34
C SER A 14 -11.19 35.80 -3.89
N SER A 15 -12.50 35.76 -4.10
CA SER A 15 -13.41 36.83 -3.64
C SER A 15 -13.56 36.86 -2.12
N ILE A 16 -13.72 35.70 -1.48
CA ILE A 16 -13.87 35.59 -0.02
C ILE A 16 -12.59 36.04 0.69
N VAL A 17 -11.43 35.63 0.20
CA VAL A 17 -10.14 36.01 0.80
C VAL A 17 -9.85 37.50 0.61
N LEU A 18 -10.20 38.07 -0.54
CA LEU A 18 -10.10 39.51 -0.77
C LEU A 18 -11.05 40.32 0.11
N GLU A 19 -12.27 39.84 0.33
CA GLU A 19 -13.23 40.48 1.22
C GLU A 19 -12.72 40.48 2.67
N ARG A 20 -12.13 39.38 3.13
CA ARG A 20 -11.47 39.31 4.44
C ARG A 20 -10.27 40.23 4.55
N PHE A 21 -9.42 40.28 3.52
CA PHE A 21 -8.28 41.20 3.48
C PHE A 21 -8.74 42.66 3.60
N LYS A 22 -9.82 43.04 2.91
CA LYS A 22 -10.42 44.39 3.01
C LYS A 22 -10.98 44.71 4.39
N ASN A 23 -11.39 43.69 5.15
CA ASN A 23 -11.94 43.85 6.50
C ASN A 23 -10.86 43.92 7.60
N LEU A 24 -9.57 43.74 7.25
CA LEU A 24 -8.45 43.98 8.17
C LEU A 24 -8.24 45.47 8.41
N THR A 25 -7.56 45.82 9.50
CA THR A 25 -7.15 47.21 9.75
C THR A 25 -6.13 47.68 8.70
N HIS A 26 -6.04 48.99 8.48
CA HIS A 26 -5.07 49.55 7.53
C HIS A 26 -3.62 49.16 7.84
N CYS A 27 -3.26 49.04 9.12
CA CYS A 27 -1.93 48.60 9.54
C CYS A 27 -1.65 47.14 9.15
N GLU A 28 -2.62 46.25 9.35
CA GLU A 28 -2.50 44.83 8.98
C GLU A 28 -2.46 44.63 7.46
N GLN A 29 -3.27 45.38 6.71
CA GLN A 29 -3.24 45.38 5.25
C GLN A 29 -1.87 45.82 4.73
N ALA A 30 -1.28 46.87 5.32
CA ALA A 30 0.04 47.38 4.94
C ALA A 30 1.17 46.38 5.23
N LEU A 31 1.14 45.71 6.39
CA LEU A 31 2.12 44.67 6.74
C LEU A 31 2.09 43.51 5.74
N ILE A 32 0.89 43.00 5.45
CA ILE A 32 0.70 41.91 4.49
C ILE A 32 1.13 42.34 3.09
N MET A 33 0.73 43.53 2.62
CA MET A 33 1.15 44.03 1.31
C MET A 33 2.67 44.20 1.23
N SER A 34 3.31 44.69 2.30
CA SER A 34 4.77 44.82 2.35
C SER A 34 5.44 43.45 2.20
N GLU A 35 5.01 42.44 2.94
CA GLU A 35 5.57 41.09 2.85
C GLU A 35 5.35 40.46 1.46
N VAL A 36 4.14 40.62 0.91
CA VAL A 36 3.75 40.07 -0.39
C VAL A 36 4.58 40.68 -1.53
N PHE A 37 4.69 42.00 -1.55
CA PHE A 37 5.34 42.73 -2.64
C PHE A 37 6.86 42.81 -2.49
N SER A 38 7.42 42.53 -1.30
CA SER A 38 8.87 42.37 -1.11
C SER A 38 9.39 40.98 -1.49
N SER A 39 8.53 40.07 -1.96
CA SER A 39 8.94 38.72 -2.34
C SER A 39 9.51 38.65 -3.77
N ASP A 40 10.55 37.84 -3.98
CA ASP A 40 11.09 37.51 -5.32
C ASP A 40 10.03 36.97 -6.31
N GLN A 41 8.92 36.46 -5.76
CA GLN A 41 7.79 35.96 -6.53
C GLN A 41 7.01 37.09 -7.21
N PHE A 42 6.91 38.26 -6.55
CA PHE A 42 6.27 39.43 -7.14
C PHE A 42 7.10 39.99 -8.30
N ASP A 43 8.42 40.11 -8.13
CA ASP A 43 9.33 40.60 -9.17
C ASP A 43 9.29 39.75 -10.44
N LYS A 44 9.25 38.43 -10.28
CA LYS A 44 9.09 37.49 -11.41
C LYS A 44 7.74 37.67 -12.09
N PHE A 45 6.65 37.78 -11.30
CA PHE A 45 5.31 37.96 -11.82
C PHE A 45 5.13 39.31 -12.55
N GLN A 46 5.74 40.38 -12.03
CA GLN A 46 5.71 41.70 -12.63
C GLN A 46 6.48 41.73 -13.96
N LYS A 47 7.65 41.09 -14.04
CA LYS A 47 8.41 40.94 -15.29
C LYS A 47 7.60 40.23 -16.38
N GLU A 48 6.86 39.18 -16.02
CA GLU A 48 5.98 38.47 -16.96
C GLU A 48 4.75 39.28 -17.37
N ALA A 49 4.16 40.05 -16.46
CA ALA A 49 2.99 40.87 -16.74
C ALA A 49 3.32 42.11 -17.59
N ASN A 50 4.51 42.70 -17.39
CA ASN A 50 5.02 43.81 -18.19
C ASN A 50 5.26 43.38 -19.65
N LYS A 51 5.77 42.16 -19.87
CA LYS A 51 5.88 41.56 -21.22
C LYS A 51 4.53 41.41 -21.93
N LYS A 52 3.43 41.34 -21.18
CA LYS A 52 2.05 41.20 -21.67
C LYS A 52 1.27 42.53 -21.70
N GLY A 53 1.94 43.67 -21.47
CA GLY A 53 1.32 45.00 -21.55
C GLY A 53 0.26 45.28 -20.49
N LYS A 54 0.28 44.59 -19.35
CA LYS A 54 -0.72 44.80 -18.29
C LYS A 54 -0.43 46.09 -17.49
N PRO A 55 -1.47 46.87 -17.11
CA PRO A 55 -1.25 48.07 -16.31
C PRO A 55 -0.79 47.71 -14.88
N PRO A 56 0.18 48.44 -14.30
CA PRO A 56 0.85 48.08 -13.04
C PRO A 56 -0.10 47.80 -11.87
N ASN A 57 -1.14 48.62 -11.72
CA ASN A 57 -2.12 48.48 -10.63
C ASN A 57 -2.94 47.18 -10.74
N LYS A 58 -3.22 46.70 -11.95
CA LYS A 58 -3.87 45.39 -12.14
C LYS A 58 -2.90 44.25 -11.85
N VAL A 59 -1.61 44.42 -12.13
CA VAL A 59 -0.58 43.40 -11.84
C VAL A 59 -0.44 43.18 -10.34
N ALA A 60 -0.35 44.26 -9.56
CA ALA A 60 -0.29 44.19 -8.10
C ALA A 60 -1.55 43.58 -7.49
N SER A 61 -2.74 44.00 -7.95
CA SER A 61 -4.01 43.44 -7.48
C SER A 61 -4.20 41.96 -7.87
N ASP A 62 -3.80 41.57 -9.09
CA ASP A 62 -3.86 40.17 -9.55
C ASP A 62 -2.91 39.28 -8.73
N PHE A 63 -1.71 39.79 -8.45
CA PHE A 63 -0.72 39.07 -7.66
C PHE A 63 -1.17 38.93 -6.21
N LEU A 64 -1.63 40.00 -5.58
CA LEU A 64 -2.13 39.99 -4.21
C LEU A 64 -3.28 39.00 -4.06
N ARG A 65 -4.26 39.03 -4.98
CA ARG A 65 -5.37 38.06 -5.00
C ARG A 65 -4.85 36.62 -5.07
N ARG A 66 -3.90 36.34 -5.95
CA ARG A 66 -3.32 35.01 -6.13
C ARG A 66 -2.48 34.57 -4.93
N TYR A 67 -1.70 35.47 -4.35
CA TYR A 67 -0.87 35.20 -3.17
C TYR A 67 -1.76 34.91 -1.96
N LEU A 68 -2.73 35.77 -1.68
CA LEU A 68 -3.66 35.60 -0.57
C LEU A 68 -4.44 34.29 -0.73
N SER A 69 -4.97 33.97 -1.92
CA SER A 69 -5.66 32.70 -2.12
C SER A 69 -4.82 31.45 -1.78
N LYS A 70 -3.49 31.52 -1.91
CA LYS A 70 -2.58 30.41 -1.62
C LYS A 70 -2.13 30.34 -0.16
N ASN A 71 -1.98 31.50 0.48
CA ASN A 71 -1.29 31.62 1.76
C ASN A 71 -2.21 32.06 2.92
N PHE A 72 -3.44 32.48 2.65
CA PHE A 72 -4.36 32.90 3.71
C PHE A 72 -5.03 31.69 4.35
N GLU A 73 -4.89 31.58 5.67
CA GLU A 73 -5.61 30.58 6.44
C GLU A 73 -7.08 30.99 6.63
N THR A 74 -7.98 30.04 6.43
CA THR A 74 -9.42 30.17 6.63
C THR A 74 -9.88 29.19 7.69
N ASN A 75 -10.66 29.67 8.65
CA ASN A 75 -11.44 28.80 9.54
C ASN A 75 -12.65 28.29 8.77
N THR A 76 -12.70 26.97 8.61
CA THR A 76 -13.84 26.23 8.08
C THR A 76 -14.60 25.57 9.25
N VAL A 77 -15.75 24.97 8.98
CA VAL A 77 -16.50 24.15 9.95
C VAL A 77 -15.63 23.01 10.53
N TYR A 78 -14.51 22.68 9.86
CA TYR A 78 -13.56 21.64 10.23
C TYR A 78 -12.21 22.20 10.73
N GLY A 79 -12.17 23.45 11.21
CA GLY A 79 -10.98 24.10 11.80
C GLY A 79 -10.19 25.01 10.86
N ARG A 80 -9.02 25.45 11.33
CA ARG A 80 -8.09 26.42 10.69
C ARG A 80 -7.29 25.75 9.56
N ARG A 81 -7.36 26.27 8.32
CA ARG A 81 -6.78 25.61 7.13
C ARG A 81 -6.30 26.61 6.07
N LEU A 82 -5.26 26.28 5.29
CA LEU A 82 -4.83 27.08 4.13
C LEU A 82 -5.90 27.06 3.01
N ALA A 83 -6.23 28.22 2.43
CA ALA A 83 -7.37 28.40 1.51
C ALA A 83 -7.34 27.58 0.20
N LEU A 84 -6.20 27.00 -0.19
CA LEU A 84 -6.04 26.20 -1.40
C LEU A 84 -5.42 24.80 -1.18
N LYS A 85 -5.27 24.35 0.07
CA LYS A 85 -4.83 22.98 0.35
C LYS A 85 -5.80 22.31 1.29
N THR A 86 -6.60 21.41 0.74
CA THR A 86 -7.28 20.38 1.51
C THR A 86 -6.66 19.03 1.19
N ASP A 87 -6.60 18.13 2.17
CA ASP A 87 -6.35 16.69 1.92
C ASP A 87 -7.48 16.05 1.07
N TYR A 88 -8.50 16.83 0.70
CA TYR A 88 -9.58 16.49 -0.24
C TYR A 88 -9.31 16.96 -1.68
N ASP A 89 -8.20 17.66 -1.96
CA ASP A 89 -7.79 18.10 -3.31
C ASP A 89 -7.02 17.01 -4.10
N ASP A 90 -7.09 15.78 -3.64
CA ASP A 90 -6.95 14.63 -4.52
C ASP A 90 -8.24 14.58 -5.38
N ASP A 91 -8.25 15.25 -6.54
CA ASP A 91 -9.44 15.25 -7.40
C ASP A 91 -9.82 13.78 -7.66
N ARG A 92 -11.01 13.41 -7.22
CA ARG A 92 -11.53 12.05 -7.33
C ARG A 92 -11.61 11.60 -8.79
N LEU A 93 -11.66 12.55 -9.71
CA LEU A 93 -11.65 12.37 -11.16
C LEU A 93 -10.25 12.47 -11.77
N ASP A 94 -9.21 12.80 -10.99
CA ASP A 94 -7.86 12.83 -11.52
C ASP A 94 -7.48 11.44 -12.05
N PRO A 95 -6.96 11.39 -13.29
CA PRO A 95 -6.48 10.15 -13.86
C PRO A 95 -5.19 9.75 -13.17
N ILE A 96 -5.26 8.69 -12.38
CA ILE A 96 -4.11 8.04 -11.77
C ILE A 96 -3.72 6.80 -12.58
N SER A 97 -2.43 6.46 -12.58
CA SER A 97 -1.96 5.18 -13.12
C SER A 97 -1.82 4.19 -11.97
N VAL A 98 -2.59 3.09 -12.03
CA VAL A 98 -2.59 2.06 -10.99
C VAL A 98 -2.25 0.72 -11.62
N TRP A 99 -1.40 -0.06 -10.95
CA TRP A 99 -1.13 -1.43 -11.36
C TRP A 99 -2.36 -2.30 -11.07
N MET A 100 -2.84 -3.02 -12.08
CA MET A 100 -4.00 -3.91 -11.96
C MET A 100 -3.65 -5.33 -12.44
N PRO A 101 -4.08 -6.38 -11.72
CA PRO A 101 -3.84 -7.74 -12.14
C PRO A 101 -4.60 -8.04 -13.44
N ASN A 102 -3.94 -8.72 -14.38
CA ASN A 102 -4.52 -9.06 -15.69
C ASN A 102 -4.95 -10.53 -15.78
N GLY A 103 -4.72 -11.31 -14.71
CA GLY A 103 -5.06 -12.74 -14.61
C GLY A 103 -4.16 -13.63 -15.46
N ARG A 104 -2.95 -13.17 -15.79
CA ARG A 104 -1.86 -13.98 -16.31
C ARG A 104 -0.85 -14.24 -15.20
N PHE A 105 -0.12 -15.34 -15.32
CA PHE A 105 0.83 -15.79 -14.30
C PHE A 105 2.15 -16.14 -14.98
N ASN A 106 3.26 -15.90 -14.29
CA ASN A 106 4.57 -16.36 -14.71
C ASN A 106 5.08 -17.40 -13.71
N CYS A 107 5.67 -18.48 -14.21
CA CYS A 107 6.27 -19.51 -13.37
C CYS A 107 7.55 -18.96 -12.72
N ASP A 108 7.68 -19.14 -11.41
CA ASP A 108 8.92 -18.90 -10.67
C ASP A 108 9.62 -20.22 -10.36
N LYS A 109 10.93 -20.19 -10.14
CA LYS A 109 11.77 -21.38 -9.92
C LYS A 109 11.58 -22.05 -8.55
N SER A 110 10.78 -21.46 -7.64
CA SER A 110 10.74 -21.89 -6.23
C SER A 110 9.32 -22.14 -5.71
N GLY A 111 8.47 -22.87 -6.43
CA GLY A 111 7.16 -23.26 -5.88
C GLY A 111 6.08 -22.20 -6.01
N PHE A 112 6.39 -21.07 -6.64
CA PHE A 112 5.53 -19.90 -6.72
C PHE A 112 5.24 -19.50 -8.17
N TYR A 113 4.08 -18.89 -8.39
CA TYR A 113 3.70 -18.26 -9.63
C TYR A 113 3.42 -16.78 -9.38
N LYS A 114 4.06 -15.90 -10.13
CA LYS A 114 3.89 -14.46 -9.98
C LYS A 114 2.66 -13.99 -10.76
N LEU A 115 1.74 -13.29 -10.08
CA LEU A 115 0.63 -12.63 -10.72
C LEU A 115 1.11 -11.43 -11.57
N LEU A 116 0.76 -11.42 -12.84
CA LEU A 116 1.07 -10.33 -13.76
C LEU A 116 -0.04 -9.28 -13.78
N GLY A 117 0.34 -8.06 -14.16
CA GLY A 117 -0.58 -6.95 -14.24
C GLY A 117 -0.07 -5.82 -15.10
N ASN A 118 -0.96 -4.90 -15.43
CA ASN A 118 -0.71 -3.79 -16.33
C ASN A 118 -0.95 -2.47 -15.59
N GLN A 119 -0.20 -1.43 -15.96
CA GLN A 119 -0.52 -0.05 -15.54
C GLN A 119 -1.79 0.41 -16.26
N THR A 120 -2.84 0.69 -15.49
CA THR A 120 -4.13 1.13 -16.02
C THR A 120 -4.41 2.55 -15.55
N LYS A 121 -4.73 3.43 -16.51
CA LYS A 121 -5.18 4.79 -16.20
C LYS A 121 -6.66 4.76 -15.82
N CYS A 122 -6.98 5.21 -14.62
CA CYS A 122 -8.34 5.30 -14.13
C CYS A 122 -8.47 6.44 -13.11
N ASN A 123 -9.71 6.82 -12.82
CA ASN A 123 -9.96 7.84 -11.81
C ASN A 123 -9.78 7.25 -10.41
N ARG A 124 -9.22 8.04 -9.49
CA ARG A 124 -8.98 7.62 -8.11
C ARG A 124 -10.25 7.11 -7.40
N ALA A 125 -11.42 7.66 -7.72
CA ALA A 125 -12.69 7.19 -7.13
C ALA A 125 -13.07 5.75 -7.51
N ILE A 126 -12.67 5.27 -8.68
CA ILE A 126 -13.06 3.94 -9.18
C ILE A 126 -11.92 2.93 -9.13
N SER A 127 -10.68 3.35 -8.80
CA SER A 127 -9.50 2.50 -8.83
C SER A 127 -9.65 1.28 -7.93
N GLU A 128 -10.15 1.47 -6.71
CA GLU A 128 -10.33 0.36 -5.74
C GLU A 128 -11.42 -0.63 -6.19
N ILE A 129 -12.49 -0.14 -6.79
CA ILE A 129 -13.58 -0.99 -7.32
C ILE A 129 -13.04 -1.85 -8.48
N ILE A 130 -12.32 -1.23 -9.43
CA ILE A 130 -11.73 -1.96 -10.54
C ILE A 130 -10.68 -2.95 -10.03
N LYS A 131 -9.82 -2.53 -9.10
CA LYS A 131 -8.78 -3.37 -8.50
C LYS A 131 -9.39 -4.61 -7.85
N LYS A 132 -10.43 -4.46 -7.02
CA LYS A 132 -11.16 -5.57 -6.40
C LYS A 132 -11.78 -6.52 -7.44
N SER A 133 -12.43 -5.98 -8.46
CA SER A 133 -13.02 -6.78 -9.55
C SER A 133 -11.97 -7.57 -10.34
N ARG A 134 -10.86 -6.91 -10.72
CA ARG A 134 -9.74 -7.53 -11.44
C ARG A 134 -9.04 -8.60 -10.61
N TYR A 135 -8.93 -8.38 -9.32
CA TYR A 135 -8.41 -9.34 -8.35
C TYR A 135 -9.29 -10.61 -8.32
N MET A 136 -10.60 -10.48 -8.10
CA MET A 136 -11.50 -11.64 -8.07
C MET A 136 -11.44 -12.46 -9.38
N LEU A 137 -11.34 -11.77 -10.52
CA LEU A 137 -11.15 -12.44 -11.81
C LEU A 137 -9.81 -13.21 -11.88
N ALA A 138 -8.74 -12.63 -11.34
CA ALA A 138 -7.43 -13.27 -11.32
C ALA A 138 -7.43 -14.52 -10.42
N ILE A 139 -8.04 -14.46 -9.24
CA ILE A 139 -8.17 -15.62 -8.34
C ILE A 139 -8.98 -16.74 -9.01
N LYS A 140 -10.14 -16.41 -9.58
CA LYS A 140 -10.96 -17.41 -10.31
C LYS A 140 -10.18 -18.09 -11.44
N LYS A 141 -9.37 -17.33 -12.18
CA LYS A 141 -8.49 -17.90 -13.22
C LYS A 141 -7.40 -18.78 -12.61
N TRP A 142 -6.76 -18.34 -11.54
CA TRP A 142 -5.76 -19.13 -10.83
C TRP A 142 -6.33 -20.48 -10.38
N ASP A 143 -7.47 -20.48 -9.70
CA ASP A 143 -8.10 -21.70 -9.20
C ASP A 143 -8.49 -22.65 -10.33
N SER A 144 -8.86 -22.12 -11.51
CA SER A 144 -9.15 -22.94 -12.69
C SER A 144 -7.91 -23.63 -13.30
N ILE A 145 -6.71 -23.05 -13.14
CA ILE A 145 -5.48 -23.61 -13.73
C ILE A 145 -4.62 -24.35 -12.71
N LYS A 146 -4.67 -23.98 -11.42
CA LYS A 146 -3.86 -24.53 -10.32
C LYS A 146 -3.83 -26.07 -10.29
N PRO A 147 -4.95 -26.80 -10.48
CA PRO A 147 -4.95 -28.27 -10.46
C PRO A 147 -4.11 -28.92 -11.56
N TYR A 148 -3.84 -28.20 -12.65
CA TYR A 148 -3.10 -28.69 -13.82
C TYR A 148 -1.64 -28.22 -13.84
N LEU A 149 -1.22 -27.47 -12.82
CA LEU A 149 0.11 -26.89 -12.74
C LEU A 149 0.96 -27.64 -11.71
N MET A 150 2.27 -27.66 -11.97
CA MET A 150 3.28 -28.07 -11.00
C MET A 150 4.37 -27.01 -10.88
N SER A 151 5.10 -27.02 -9.77
CA SER A 151 6.24 -26.13 -9.55
C SER A 151 7.33 -26.83 -8.74
N PRO A 152 8.62 -26.53 -8.97
CA PRO A 152 9.69 -27.06 -8.13
C PRO A 152 9.46 -26.71 -6.66
N ALA A 153 9.78 -27.61 -5.75
CA ALA A 153 9.71 -27.34 -4.32
C ALA A 153 10.78 -26.32 -3.89
N VAL A 154 10.45 -25.53 -2.86
CA VAL A 154 11.37 -24.56 -2.28
C VAL A 154 12.56 -25.32 -1.65
N GLY A 155 13.77 -24.99 -2.10
CA GLY A 155 15.00 -25.58 -1.56
C GLY A 155 15.26 -27.05 -1.90
N VAL A 156 14.51 -27.66 -2.83
CA VAL A 156 14.71 -29.05 -3.26
C VAL A 156 14.71 -29.12 -4.79
N GLU A 157 15.84 -29.52 -5.37
CA GLU A 157 15.95 -29.72 -6.81
C GLU A 157 15.18 -30.99 -7.24
N ASN A 158 14.56 -30.95 -8.43
CA ASN A 158 13.86 -32.08 -9.06
C ASN A 158 12.66 -32.66 -8.30
N TYR A 159 12.17 -31.99 -7.26
CA TYR A 159 10.91 -32.34 -6.59
C TYR A 159 9.84 -31.32 -6.93
N PHE A 160 8.63 -31.77 -7.27
CA PHE A 160 7.54 -30.89 -7.69
C PHE A 160 6.37 -30.94 -6.72
N VAL A 161 5.79 -29.78 -6.43
CA VAL A 161 4.66 -29.60 -5.52
C VAL A 161 3.54 -28.81 -6.20
N SER A 162 2.36 -28.81 -5.57
CA SER A 162 1.27 -27.92 -5.96
C SER A 162 1.76 -26.46 -5.90
N PRO A 163 1.52 -25.66 -6.95
CA PRO A 163 2.04 -24.31 -7.02
C PRO A 163 1.29 -23.37 -6.08
N ARG A 164 2.00 -22.34 -5.63
CA ARG A 164 1.46 -21.28 -4.77
C ARG A 164 1.43 -19.96 -5.53
N LEU A 165 0.41 -19.14 -5.30
CA LEU A 165 0.37 -17.81 -5.91
C LEU A 165 1.27 -16.86 -5.12
N TRP A 166 2.19 -16.17 -5.79
CA TRP A 166 2.96 -15.07 -5.21
C TRP A 166 2.16 -13.78 -5.28
N TYR A 167 1.15 -13.67 -4.42
CA TYR A 167 0.33 -12.47 -4.32
C TYR A 167 -0.40 -12.43 -2.98
N GLU A 168 -0.31 -11.30 -2.28
CA GLU A 168 -1.04 -11.07 -1.03
C GLU A 168 -1.49 -9.60 -0.99
N PRO A 169 -2.79 -9.30 -1.20
CA PRO A 169 -3.27 -7.94 -1.37
C PRO A 169 -3.44 -7.17 -0.06
N ASN A 170 -3.66 -7.86 1.07
CA ASN A 170 -3.98 -7.21 2.35
C ASN A 170 -2.77 -7.14 3.30
N LEU A 171 -1.62 -7.69 2.88
CA LEU A 171 -0.41 -7.73 3.69
C LEU A 171 0.76 -7.07 2.95
N HIS A 172 1.56 -6.30 3.66
CA HIS A 172 2.54 -5.39 3.07
C HIS A 172 3.91 -5.42 3.77
N GLU A 173 4.13 -6.34 4.70
CA GLU A 173 5.41 -6.44 5.38
C GLU A 173 6.53 -6.93 4.45
N GLN A 174 7.76 -6.59 4.80
CA GLN A 174 8.92 -6.99 4.00
C GLN A 174 9.26 -8.48 4.12
N GLN A 175 8.77 -9.15 5.17
CA GLN A 175 9.08 -10.53 5.50
C GLN A 175 7.82 -11.40 5.37
N SER A 176 8.00 -12.62 4.88
CA SER A 176 6.97 -13.64 4.81
C SER A 176 7.05 -14.56 6.02
N VAL A 177 5.91 -15.00 6.53
CA VAL A 177 5.82 -16.02 7.58
C VAL A 177 5.84 -17.39 6.91
N TYR A 178 6.61 -18.33 7.43
CA TYR A 178 6.73 -19.70 6.91
C TYR A 178 6.42 -20.73 7.99
N PHE A 179 5.99 -21.91 7.53
CA PHE A 179 5.79 -23.11 8.35
C PHE A 179 6.69 -24.23 7.81
N LEU A 180 7.71 -24.62 8.57
CA LEU A 180 8.68 -25.65 8.19
C LEU A 180 8.54 -26.87 9.09
N LEU A 181 8.25 -28.04 8.50
CA LEU A 181 8.20 -29.31 9.20
C LEU A 181 9.59 -29.95 9.25
N ASP A 182 10.09 -30.27 10.44
CA ASP A 182 11.20 -31.20 10.69
C ASP A 182 10.63 -32.62 10.73
N GLU A 183 10.69 -33.32 9.60
CA GLU A 183 10.05 -34.62 9.42
C GLU A 183 10.56 -35.67 10.40
N SER A 184 11.85 -35.60 10.76
CA SER A 184 12.45 -36.56 11.68
C SER A 184 11.93 -36.44 13.11
N LYS A 185 11.42 -35.28 13.50
CA LYS A 185 10.99 -35.00 14.88
C LYS A 185 9.49 -34.69 15.00
N GLY A 186 8.77 -34.57 13.89
CA GLY A 186 7.36 -34.19 13.89
C GLY A 186 7.13 -32.80 14.49
N LEU A 187 8.04 -31.85 14.24
CA LEU A 187 7.95 -30.49 14.78
C LEU A 187 7.85 -29.46 13.66
N VAL A 188 6.96 -28.48 13.82
CA VAL A 188 6.85 -27.35 12.91
C VAL A 188 7.52 -26.11 13.50
N LYS A 189 8.35 -25.47 12.70
CA LYS A 189 8.86 -24.13 12.96
C LYS A 189 7.98 -23.09 12.29
N ILE A 190 7.46 -22.14 13.07
CA ILE A 190 6.80 -20.93 12.56
C ILE A 190 7.80 -19.77 12.69
N GLY A 191 8.17 -19.14 11.58
CA GLY A 191 9.11 -18.01 11.61
C GLY A 191 8.98 -17.09 10.41
N ILE A 192 9.79 -16.04 10.38
CA ILE A 192 9.75 -15.02 9.31
C ILE A 192 11.05 -14.94 8.52
N SER A 193 10.96 -14.64 7.22
CA SER A 193 12.14 -14.38 6.38
C SER A 193 11.81 -13.55 5.15
N LYS A 194 12.80 -12.79 4.66
CA LYS A 194 12.77 -12.16 3.32
C LYS A 194 13.08 -13.16 2.20
N ASN A 195 13.85 -14.21 2.51
CA ASN A 195 14.25 -15.26 1.58
C ASN A 195 14.13 -16.61 2.27
N ILE A 196 13.12 -17.39 1.89
CA ILE A 196 12.79 -18.66 2.54
C ILE A 196 13.79 -19.74 2.16
N ASN A 197 14.27 -19.77 0.91
CA ASN A 197 15.30 -20.71 0.46
C ASN A 197 16.54 -20.64 1.37
N ASN A 198 17.12 -19.45 1.51
CA ASN A 198 18.31 -19.25 2.33
C ASN A 198 18.04 -19.55 3.82
N ARG A 199 16.82 -19.28 4.30
CA ARG A 199 16.43 -19.53 5.70
C ARG A 199 16.29 -21.03 5.98
N MET A 200 15.78 -21.83 5.05
CA MET A 200 15.68 -23.28 5.21
C MET A 200 17.05 -23.91 5.45
N ASP A 201 18.06 -23.54 4.67
CA ASP A 201 19.43 -24.02 4.86
C ASP A 201 20.03 -23.59 6.20
N ALA A 202 19.74 -22.35 6.61
CA ALA A 202 20.16 -21.86 7.93
C ALA A 202 19.51 -22.65 9.07
N VAL A 203 18.20 -22.93 8.99
CA VAL A 203 17.48 -23.72 10.01
C VAL A 203 18.02 -25.14 10.11
N LYS A 204 18.32 -25.78 8.97
CA LYS A 204 18.95 -27.12 8.95
C LYS A 204 20.26 -27.13 9.73
N ARG A 205 21.12 -26.13 9.51
CA ARG A 205 22.42 -26.00 10.20
C ARG A 205 22.27 -25.65 11.67
N GLU A 206 21.43 -24.65 11.99
CA GLU A 206 21.26 -24.09 13.35
C GLU A 206 20.68 -25.12 14.31
N TYR A 207 19.67 -25.89 13.88
CA TYR A 207 18.93 -26.81 14.74
C TYR A 207 19.27 -28.29 14.50
N LYS A 208 20.23 -28.57 13.61
CA LYS A 208 20.63 -29.93 13.20
C LYS A 208 19.40 -30.80 12.90
N THR A 209 18.51 -30.29 12.06
CA THR A 209 17.26 -30.97 11.69
C THR A 209 17.54 -32.06 10.66
N GLY A 210 16.59 -32.99 10.54
CA GLY A 210 16.57 -33.92 9.41
C GLY A 210 16.03 -33.24 8.13
N PRO A 211 15.36 -34.00 7.25
CA PRO A 211 14.61 -33.46 6.13
C PRO A 211 13.64 -32.36 6.60
N LEU A 212 13.65 -31.23 5.89
CA LEU A 212 12.73 -30.13 6.13
C LEU A 212 11.76 -30.00 4.96
N THR A 213 10.47 -29.88 5.29
CA THR A 213 9.41 -29.66 4.32
C THR A 213 8.73 -28.32 4.57
N LEU A 214 8.63 -27.51 3.51
CA LEU A 214 7.87 -26.25 3.56
C LEU A 214 6.39 -26.53 3.36
N LEU A 215 5.64 -26.48 4.45
CA LEU A 215 4.19 -26.73 4.45
C LEU A 215 3.47 -25.56 3.76
N THR A 216 3.62 -24.35 4.30
CA THR A 216 2.95 -23.16 3.78
C THR A 216 3.71 -21.87 4.11
N VAL A 217 3.32 -20.79 3.44
CA VAL A 217 3.93 -19.45 3.52
C VAL A 217 2.86 -18.40 3.44
N VAL A 218 2.80 -17.47 4.39
CA VAL A 218 2.01 -16.24 4.32
C VAL A 218 2.93 -15.13 3.83
N LEU A 219 2.73 -14.70 2.59
CA LEU A 219 3.56 -13.65 2.00
C LEU A 219 3.30 -12.33 2.70
N HIS A 220 4.35 -11.57 2.96
CA HIS A 220 4.23 -10.22 3.52
C HIS A 220 3.51 -10.13 4.88
N GLY A 221 3.40 -11.24 5.63
CA GLY A 221 2.73 -11.24 6.95
C GLY A 221 3.56 -10.63 8.09
N GLY A 222 4.89 -10.72 8.00
CA GLY A 222 5.82 -10.12 8.95
C GLY A 222 5.63 -10.55 10.41
N LEU A 223 6.17 -9.72 11.32
CA LEU A 223 6.28 -10.02 12.75
C LEU A 223 4.94 -10.06 13.47
N THR A 224 3.98 -9.22 13.07
CA THR A 224 2.66 -9.16 13.73
C THR A 224 1.87 -10.44 13.52
N VAL A 225 1.87 -10.99 12.30
CA VAL A 225 1.24 -12.27 11.99
C VAL A 225 1.94 -13.41 12.73
N GLU A 226 3.27 -13.44 12.71
CA GLU A 226 4.04 -14.49 13.38
C GLU A 226 3.79 -14.53 14.90
N ARG A 227 3.81 -13.37 15.58
CA ARG A 227 3.49 -13.29 17.01
C ARG A 227 2.07 -13.78 17.33
N SER A 228 1.10 -13.44 16.48
CA SER A 228 -0.29 -13.85 16.67
C SER A 228 -0.43 -15.36 16.50
N LEU A 229 0.28 -15.96 15.54
CA LEU A 229 0.35 -17.41 15.37
C LEU A 229 1.04 -18.10 16.54
N HIS A 230 2.18 -17.59 17.03
CA HIS A 230 2.85 -18.14 18.21
C HIS A 230 1.97 -18.09 19.45
N LYS A 231 1.22 -16.99 19.62
CA LYS A 231 0.25 -16.86 20.71
C LYS A 231 -0.90 -17.85 20.55
N LYS A 232 -1.44 -18.02 19.34
CA LYS A 232 -2.53 -18.97 19.07
C LYS A 232 -2.10 -20.41 19.38
N PHE A 233 -0.89 -20.79 19.03
CA PHE A 233 -0.39 -22.16 19.18
C PHE A 233 0.53 -22.37 20.39
N SER A 234 0.42 -21.52 21.42
CA SER A 234 1.29 -21.60 22.61
C SER A 234 1.26 -22.96 23.28
N ASP A 235 0.12 -23.64 23.24
CA ASP A 235 -0.10 -24.92 23.92
C ASP A 235 0.66 -26.08 23.25
N TRP A 236 1.08 -25.89 22.00
CA TRP A 236 1.90 -26.84 21.24
C TRP A 236 3.38 -26.50 21.25
N LEU A 237 3.78 -25.42 21.92
CA LEU A 237 5.17 -24.97 21.96
C LEU A 237 6.07 -26.03 22.63
N VAL A 238 7.22 -26.30 22.02
CA VAL A 238 8.20 -27.25 22.54
C VAL A 238 9.31 -26.53 23.29
N ASP A 239 9.46 -26.88 24.57
CA ASP A 239 10.53 -26.36 25.40
C ASP A 239 11.93 -26.83 24.94
N GLY A 240 12.93 -25.96 25.13
CA GLY A 240 14.34 -26.30 24.90
C GLY A 240 14.84 -26.28 23.45
N LYS A 241 13.97 -26.08 22.45
CA LYS A 241 14.35 -25.96 21.03
C LYS A 241 14.18 -24.56 20.44
N GLY A 242 13.89 -23.56 21.28
CA GLY A 242 13.57 -22.18 20.92
C GLY A 242 12.07 -21.92 20.89
N ARG A 243 11.64 -20.67 21.08
CA ARG A 243 10.22 -20.26 21.20
C ARG A 243 9.43 -20.25 19.88
N GLU A 244 9.93 -20.96 18.88
CA GLU A 244 9.44 -20.92 17.49
C GLU A 244 9.10 -22.33 16.97
N TRP A 245 9.23 -23.36 17.81
CA TRP A 245 9.01 -24.76 17.44
C TRP A 245 7.81 -25.33 18.18
N PHE A 246 6.94 -25.97 17.43
CA PHE A 246 5.65 -26.46 17.87
C PHE A 246 5.50 -27.93 17.48
N LYS A 247 4.76 -28.71 18.27
CA LYS A 247 4.41 -30.09 17.91
C LYS A 247 3.47 -30.08 16.71
N TYR A 248 3.77 -30.92 15.70
CA TYR A 248 2.93 -31.04 14.51
C TYR A 248 1.75 -31.99 14.75
N GLU A 249 0.79 -31.54 15.56
CA GLU A 249 -0.41 -32.31 15.93
C GLU A 249 -1.60 -31.40 16.26
N GLY A 250 -2.80 -31.97 16.30
CA GLY A 250 -4.03 -31.26 16.69
C GLY A 250 -4.36 -30.04 15.83
N GLU A 251 -4.79 -28.97 16.49
CA GLU A 251 -5.26 -27.74 15.83
C GLU A 251 -4.22 -27.12 14.89
N LEU A 252 -2.92 -27.25 15.18
CA LEU A 252 -1.88 -26.69 14.32
C LEU A 252 -1.87 -27.35 12.93
N VAL A 253 -2.09 -28.66 12.86
CA VAL A 253 -2.11 -29.40 11.58
C VAL A 253 -3.33 -28.96 10.77
N GLU A 254 -4.51 -28.99 11.40
CA GLU A 254 -5.76 -28.58 10.77
C GLU A 254 -5.67 -27.14 10.24
N PHE A 255 -5.11 -26.23 11.04
CA PHE A 255 -4.91 -24.85 10.63
C PHE A 255 -3.97 -24.71 9.43
N ILE A 256 -2.85 -25.43 9.40
CA ILE A 256 -1.90 -25.36 8.29
C ILE A 256 -2.51 -25.94 7.02
N ASP A 257 -3.26 -27.05 7.14
CA ASP A 257 -3.94 -27.69 6.02
C ASP A 257 -4.99 -26.76 5.42
N GLU A 258 -5.87 -26.17 6.24
CA GLU A 258 -6.84 -25.17 5.79
C GLU A 258 -6.15 -23.97 5.14
N LEU A 259 -5.17 -23.35 5.82
CA LEU A 259 -4.40 -22.21 5.31
C LEU A 259 -3.73 -22.51 3.95
N SER A 260 -3.34 -23.76 3.70
CA SER A 260 -2.71 -24.18 2.44
C SER A 260 -3.68 -24.25 1.25
N GLN A 261 -4.97 -24.44 1.53
CA GLN A 261 -6.01 -24.53 0.51
C GLN A 261 -6.37 -23.14 -0.03
N TYR A 262 -6.31 -22.11 0.81
CA TYR A 262 -6.59 -20.73 0.42
C TYR A 262 -5.53 -20.19 -0.53
N THR A 263 -6.00 -19.67 -1.67
CA THR A 263 -5.14 -18.98 -2.63
C THR A 263 -4.60 -17.67 -2.04
N ILE A 264 -5.42 -16.98 -1.23
CA ILE A 264 -5.09 -15.70 -0.60
C ILE A 264 -5.20 -15.90 0.90
N LYS A 265 -4.05 -15.83 1.56
CA LYS A 265 -3.94 -16.30 2.93
C LYS A 265 -4.39 -15.26 3.92
N SER A 266 -4.28 -13.98 3.59
CA SER A 266 -4.81 -12.91 4.45
C SER A 266 -6.31 -13.07 4.68
N GLU A 267 -7.08 -13.49 3.68
CA GLU A 267 -8.53 -13.68 3.81
C GLU A 267 -8.87 -14.75 4.87
N TYR A 268 -8.12 -15.85 4.90
CA TYR A 268 -8.29 -16.87 5.93
C TYR A 268 -7.81 -16.40 7.30
N LEU A 269 -6.67 -15.68 7.36
CA LEU A 269 -6.16 -15.14 8.62
C LEU A 269 -7.10 -14.11 9.25
N GLU A 270 -7.75 -13.27 8.44
CA GLU A 270 -8.82 -12.36 8.88
C GLU A 270 -10.01 -13.15 9.44
N ALA A 271 -10.46 -14.18 8.71
CA ALA A 271 -11.63 -14.99 9.10
C ALA A 271 -11.43 -15.72 10.44
N VAL A 272 -10.20 -16.14 10.75
CA VAL A 272 -9.85 -16.84 11.99
C VAL A 272 -9.28 -15.91 13.08
N GLY A 273 -9.33 -14.59 12.88
CA GLY A 273 -8.97 -13.58 13.87
C GLY A 273 -7.46 -13.48 14.19
N ILE A 274 -6.59 -13.80 13.23
CA ILE A 274 -5.14 -13.64 13.36
C ILE A 274 -4.67 -12.23 12.99
N ILE A 275 -5.35 -11.60 12.03
CA ILE A 275 -5.12 -10.21 11.60
C ILE A 275 -6.42 -9.41 11.62
#